data_AF-A0A970YHD5-F1
#
_entry.id   AF-A0A970YHD5-F1
#
_cell.length_a   1.000
_cell.length_b   1.000
_cell.length_c   1.000
_cell.angle_alpha   90.00
_cell.angle_beta   90.00
_cell.angle_gamma   90.00
#
_symmetry.space_group_name_H-M   'P 1'
#
loop_
_entity.id
_entity.type
_entity.pdbx_description
1 polymer ?
#
loop_
_entity_poly.entity_id
_entity_poly.type
_entity_poly.pdbx_seq_one_letter_code
_entity_poly.pdbx_strand_id
1 'polypeptide(L)' 'MNIIKKEELKPKCPYCESDLSDIFFKQKGPGLLFSKTAVYFCPHCRKVLGIGRSNIG' A
#
# COMPACT_ATOMS: atom_id res chain seq x y z
N MET A 1 -9.01 27.52 0.06
CA MET A 1 -9.11 26.05 0.22
C MET A 1 -8.17 25.66 1.33
N ASN A 2 -8.69 25.04 2.40
CA ASN A 2 -7.89 24.70 3.58
C ASN A 2 -7.58 23.20 3.55
N ILE A 3 -6.30 22.86 3.72
CA ILE A 3 -5.85 21.46 3.83
C ILE A 3 -5.73 21.15 5.31
N ILE A 4 -6.53 20.20 5.80
CA ILE A 4 -6.60 19.84 7.21
C ILE A 4 -6.23 18.37 7.34
N LYS A 5 -5.31 18.06 8.25
CA LYS A 5 -4.90 16.68 8.57
C LYS A 5 -5.98 16.02 9.44
N LYS A 6 -6.36 14.79 9.08
CA LYS A 6 -7.43 14.01 9.72
C LYS A 6 -6.98 12.57 9.92
N GLU A 7 -6.24 12.33 11.00
CA GLU A 7 -5.67 11.02 11.33
C GLU A 7 -6.72 10.00 11.77
N GLU A 8 -7.87 10.46 12.26
CA GLU A 8 -8.97 9.61 12.70
C GLU A 8 -9.72 8.93 11.54
N LEU A 9 -9.55 9.42 10.31
CA LEU A 9 -10.21 8.88 9.13
C LEU A 9 -9.37 7.77 8.50
N LYS A 10 -9.94 6.58 8.43
CA LYS A 10 -9.36 5.50 7.64
C LYS A 10 -9.56 5.77 6.15
N PRO A 11 -8.53 5.60 5.31
CA PRO A 11 -8.70 5.71 3.87
C PRO A 11 -9.61 4.59 3.37
N LYS A 12 -10.36 4.87 2.30
CA LYS A 12 -11.17 3.85 1.62
C LYS A 12 -10.41 3.25 0.45
N CYS A 13 -10.67 1.98 0.17
CA CYS A 13 -10.21 1.36 -1.06
C CYS A 13 -10.89 2.04 -2.26
N PRO A 14 -10.14 2.52 -3.27
CA PRO A 14 -10.72 3.21 -4.42
C PRO A 14 -11.50 2.26 -5.36
N TYR A 15 -11.52 0.96 -5.08
CA TYR A 15 -12.15 -0.04 -5.93
C TYR A 15 -13.32 -0.80 -5.29
N CYS A 16 -13.31 -0.98 -3.97
CA CYS A 16 -14.38 -1.69 -3.26
C CYS A 16 -14.97 -0.88 -2.12
N GLU A 17 -14.51 0.37 -1.92
CA GLU A 17 -15.01 1.36 -0.97
C GLU A 17 -14.97 0.94 0.52
N SER A 18 -14.42 -0.24 0.81
CA SER A 18 -14.19 -0.71 2.17
C SER A 18 -13.11 0.12 2.85
N ASP A 19 -13.26 0.34 4.16
CA ASP A 19 -12.24 0.99 4.97
C ASP A 19 -10.96 0.16 5.00
N LEU A 20 -9.82 0.82 4.82
CA LEU A 20 -8.49 0.23 4.88
C LEU A 20 -7.90 0.49 6.27
N SER A 21 -8.15 -0.42 7.21
CA SER A 21 -7.38 -0.49 8.47
C SER A 21 -5.96 -0.99 8.23
N ASP A 22 -5.80 -1.86 7.24
CA ASP A 22 -4.57 -2.57 6.92
C ASP A 22 -4.34 -2.58 5.41
N ILE A 23 -3.08 -2.66 5.01
CA ILE A 23 -2.66 -2.85 3.62
C ILE A 23 -1.76 -4.07 3.56
N PHE A 24 -2.13 -5.06 2.75
CA PHE A 24 -1.30 -6.23 2.54
C PHE A 24 -0.23 -5.94 1.51
N PHE A 25 0.93 -6.58 1.62
CA PHE A 25 1.99 -6.47 0.62
C PHE A 25 2.61 -7.82 0.28
N LYS A 26 3.13 -7.92 -0.95
CA LYS A 26 4.02 -9.01 -1.38
C LYS A 26 5.31 -8.42 -1.91
N GLN A 27 6.44 -8.91 -1.40
CA GLN A 27 7.74 -8.59 -1.95
C GLN A 27 8.08 -9.53 -3.12
N LYS A 28 8.64 -8.96 -4.18
CA LYS A 28 9.24 -9.66 -5.30
C LYS A 28 10.67 -9.17 -5.48
N GLY A 29 11.62 -10.10 -5.54
CA GLY A 29 13.03 -9.81 -5.77
C GLY A 29 13.94 -10.90 -5.18
N PRO A 30 15.07 -11.22 -5.81
CA PRO A 30 16.02 -12.21 -5.31
C PRO A 30 16.86 -11.61 -4.17
N GLY A 31 16.84 -12.21 -2.98
CA GLY A 31 17.89 -12.07 -1.97
C GLY A 31 18.23 -10.68 -1.42
N LEU A 32 19.30 -10.63 -0.61
CA LEU A 32 19.74 -9.51 0.22
C LEU A 32 20.34 -8.32 -0.57
N LEU A 33 20.60 -8.50 -1.88
CA LEU A 33 21.41 -7.59 -2.71
C LEU A 33 20.65 -6.92 -3.87
N PHE A 34 19.38 -7.25 -4.10
CA PHE A 34 18.59 -6.66 -5.19
C PHE A 34 17.40 -5.86 -4.65
N SER A 35 17.05 -4.77 -5.35
CA SER A 35 15.93 -3.89 -4.99
C SER A 35 14.65 -4.71 -4.79
N LYS A 36 14.12 -4.74 -3.58
CA LYS A 36 12.86 -5.42 -3.27
C LYS A 36 11.70 -4.54 -3.74
N THR A 37 10.92 -5.05 -4.69
CA THR A 37 9.67 -4.41 -5.09
C THR A 37 8.55 -4.95 -4.22
N ALA A 38 7.85 -4.08 -3.49
CA ALA A 38 6.66 -4.41 -2.72
C ALA A 38 5.41 -4.03 -3.53
N VAL A 39 4.52 -4.99 -3.72
CA VAL A 39 3.19 -4.75 -4.29
C VAL A 39 2.20 -4.67 -3.13
N TYR A 40 1.57 -3.52 -2.95
CA TYR A 40 0.57 -3.28 -1.93
C TYR A 40 -0.83 -3.51 -2.50
N PHE A 41 -1.71 -4.18 -1.78
CA PHE A 41 -3.05 -4.53 -2.24
C PHE A 41 -4.08 -4.52 -1.11
N CYS A 42 -5.34 -4.30 -1.49
CA CYS A 42 -6.47 -4.23 -0.55
C CYS A 42 -6.72 -5.62 0.08
N PRO A 43 -6.93 -5.72 1.41
CA PRO A 43 -7.23 -6.98 2.07
C PRO A 43 -8.61 -7.54 1.68
N HIS A 44 -9.57 -6.66 1.34
CA HIS A 44 -10.95 -7.04 1.03
C HIS A 44 -11.11 -7.53 -0.41
N CYS A 45 -10.67 -6.73 -1.39
CA CYS A 45 -10.89 -7.03 -2.81
C CYS A 45 -9.64 -7.51 -3.56
N ARG A 46 -8.47 -7.52 -2.92
CA ARG A 46 -7.17 -7.97 -3.47
C ARG A 46 -6.64 -7.16 -4.66
N LYS A 47 -7.26 -6.03 -5.02
CA LYS A 47 -6.76 -5.12 -6.07
C LYS A 47 -5.53 -4.36 -5.59
N VAL A 48 -4.63 -4.08 -6.54
CA VAL A 48 -3.36 -3.37 -6.30
C VAL A 48 -3.64 -1.91 -5.96
N LEU A 49 -3.11 -1.47 -4.82
CA LEU A 49 -3.18 -0.08 -4.35
C LEU A 49 -1.94 0.72 -4.72
N GLY A 50 -0.80 0.04 -4.85
CA GLY A 50 0.45 0.69 -5.22
C GLY A 50 1.60 -0.29 -5.35
N ILE A 51 2.69 0.17 -5.96
CA ILE A 51 3.94 -0.57 -6.08
C ILE A 51 5.04 0.34 -5.53
N GLY A 52 5.72 -0.13 -4.48
CA GLY A 52 6.86 0.56 -3.89
C GLY A 52 8.14 -0.17 -4.24
N ARG A 53 9.22 0.59 -4.48
CA ARG A 53 10.56 0.04 -4.62
C ARG A 53 11.37 0.53 -3.42
N SER A 54 11.83 -0.39 -2.58
CA SER A 54 12.75 -0.04 -1.50
C SER A 54 14.15 0.09 -2.09
N ASN A 55 14.59 1.33 -2.28
CA ASN A 55 16.00 1.64 -2.50
C ASN A 55 16.69 1.65 -1.13
N ILE A 56 16.91 0.47 -0.54
CA ILE A 56 17.83 0.36 0.59
C ILE A 56 19.21 0.26 -0.05
N GLY A 57 19.85 1.41 -0.19
CA GLY A 57 21.29 1.53 -0.43
C GLY A 57 21.99 1.77 0.89
#